data_AF-A0A414FN66-F1
#
_entry.id   AF-A0A414FN66-F1
#
_cell.length_a   1.000
_cell.length_b   1.000
_cell.length_c   1.000
_cell.angle_alpha   90.00
_cell.angle_beta   90.00
_cell.angle_gamma   90.00
#
_symmetry.space_group_name_H-M   'P 1'
#
loop_
_entity.id
_entity.type
_entity.pdbx_description
1 polymer ?
#
loop_
_entity_poly.entity_id
_entity_poly.type
_entity_poly.pdbx_seq_one_letter_code
_entity_poly.pdbx_strand_id
1 'polypeptide(L)' 'MLFPGYEQQMHWYVMRDLKRSNAKLPAYKQLSDEHIEVFTPM' A
#
# COMPACT_ATOMS: atom_id res chain seq x y z
N MET A 1 -3.99 25.84 17.20
CA MET A 1 -4.83 24.76 17.75
C MET A 1 -4.32 23.46 17.19
N LEU A 2 -3.50 22.73 17.95
CA LEU A 2 -3.15 21.35 17.65
C LEU A 2 -4.16 20.51 18.43
N PHE A 3 -5.02 19.78 17.73
CA PHE A 3 -6.02 18.95 18.37
C PHE A 3 -5.31 17.79 19.10
N PRO A 4 -5.44 17.66 20.43
CA PRO A 4 -4.83 16.56 21.16
C PRO A 4 -5.64 15.29 20.91
N GLY A 5 -5.05 14.30 20.22
CA GLY A 5 -5.67 12.98 20.05
C GLY A 5 -5.47 12.26 18.72
N TYR A 6 -4.80 12.86 17.73
CA TYR A 6 -4.50 12.18 16.46
C TYR A 6 -3.22 11.37 16.58
N GLU A 7 -3.27 10.27 17.33
CA GLU A 7 -2.25 9.23 17.17
C GLU A 7 -2.40 8.67 15.74
N GLN A 8 -1.35 8.81 14.93
CA GLN A 8 -1.28 8.17 13.62
C GLN A 8 -1.27 6.65 13.83
N GLN A 9 -2.44 6.04 13.78
CA GLN A 9 -2.56 4.59 13.88
C GLN A 9 -2.15 3.97 12.56
N MET A 10 -1.21 3.02 12.64
CA MET A 10 -0.81 2.24 11.48
C MET A 10 -1.88 1.20 11.19
N HIS A 11 -2.35 1.15 9.96
CA HIS A 11 -3.36 0.20 9.50
C HIS A 11 -2.87 -0.58 8.29
N TRP A 12 -3.17 -1.86 8.28
CA TRP A 12 -2.90 -2.74 7.14
C TRP A 12 -4.15 -2.86 6.27
N TYR A 13 -3.95 -2.78 4.96
CA TYR A 13 -5.01 -2.93 3.97
C TYR A 13 -4.71 -4.13 3.07
N VAL A 14 -5.72 -4.97 2.83
CA VAL A 14 -5.60 -6.09 1.90
C VAL A 14 -6.00 -5.61 0.50
N MET A 15 -5.09 -5.76 -0.46
CA MET A 15 -5.32 -5.41 -1.85
C MET A 15 -5.29 -6.65 -2.74
N ARG A 16 -6.14 -6.68 -3.75
CA ARG A 16 -6.11 -7.69 -4.82
C ARG A 16 -5.42 -7.10 -6.04
N ASP A 17 -4.34 -7.73 -6.48
CA ASP A 17 -3.71 -7.37 -7.75
C ASP A 17 -4.65 -7.74 -8.92
N LEU A 18 -5.02 -6.75 -9.72
CA LEU A 18 -5.95 -6.94 -10.83
C LEU A 18 -5.14 -7.08 -12.12
N LYS A 19 -5.33 -8.20 -12.84
CA LYS A 19 -4.73 -8.37 -14.17
C LYS A 19 -5.30 -7.32 -15.13
N ARG A 20 -4.47 -6.34 -15.50
CA ARG A 20 -4.76 -5.38 -16.58
C ARG A 20 -3.76 -5.62 -17.70
N SER A 21 -4.25 -5.69 -18.94
CA SER A 21 -3.43 -5.95 -20.13
C SER A 21 -2.28 -4.94 -20.30
N ASN A 22 -2.48 -3.70 -19.85
CA ASN A 22 -1.50 -2.62 -19.99
C ASN A 22 -0.76 -2.27 -18.67
N ALA A 23 -0.93 -3.05 -17.60
CA ALA A 23 -0.17 -2.82 -16.38
C ALA A 23 1.31 -3.15 -16.61
N LYS A 24 2.18 -2.18 -16.35
CA LYS A 24 3.64 -2.33 -16.56
C LYS A 24 4.30 -3.16 -15.46
N LEU A 25 3.74 -3.14 -14.25
CA LEU A 25 4.25 -3.82 -13.06
C LEU A 25 3.09 -4.38 -12.23
N PRO A 26 3.30 -5.47 -11.47
CA PRO A 26 2.40 -5.87 -10.39
C PRO A 26 2.27 -4.77 -9.34
N ALA A 27 1.09 -4.65 -8.71
CA ALA A 27 0.82 -3.57 -7.76
C ALA A 27 1.83 -3.48 -6.60
N TYR A 28 2.26 -4.61 -6.03
CA TYR A 28 3.20 -4.62 -4.91
C TYR A 28 4.57 -4.01 -5.27
N LYS A 29 5.03 -4.14 -6.53
CA LYS A 29 6.30 -3.53 -6.96
C LYS A 29 6.19 -2.02 -7.03
N GLN A 30 5.12 -1.53 -7.66
CA GLN A 30 4.87 -0.10 -7.76
C GLN A 30 4.73 0.54 -6.37
N LEU A 31 3.97 -0.08 -5.47
CA LEU A 31 3.78 0.42 -4.10
C LEU A 31 5.09 0.41 -3.30
N SER A 32 5.91 -0.63 -3.47
CA SER A 32 7.24 -0.67 -2.87
C SER A 32 8.15 0.45 -3.40
N ASP A 33 8.10 0.76 -4.70
CA ASP A 33 8.85 1.87 -5.30
C ASP A 33 8.36 3.24 -4.78
N GLU A 34 7.07 3.33 -4.43
CA GLU A 34 6.45 4.47 -3.75
C GLU A 34 6.72 4.51 -2.24
N HIS A 35 7.59 3.62 -1.72
CA HIS A 35 7.99 3.51 -0.31
C HIS A 35 6.85 3.12 0.64
N ILE A 36 5.83 2.43 0.14
CA ILE A 36 4.76 1.84 0.95
C ILE A 36 5.19 0.45 1.41
N GLU A 37 4.98 0.15 2.69
CA GLU A 37 5.27 -1.17 3.24
C GLU A 37 4.29 -2.20 2.65
N VAL A 38 4.84 -3.24 2.01
CA VAL A 38 4.07 -4.28 1.33
C VAL A 38 4.46 -5.67 1.81
N PHE A 39 3.46 -6.54 1.95
CA PHE A 39 3.65 -7.96 2.22
C PHE A 39 2.90 -8.78 1.17
N THR A 40 3.61 -9.66 0.47
CA THR A 40 3.02 -10.63 -0.47
C THR A 40 3.39 -12.04 -0.01
N PRO A 41 2.41 -12.92 0.29
CA PRO A 41 2.71 -14.31 0.57
C PRO A 41 3.24 -14.97 -0.71
N MET A 42 4.50 -15.42 -0.66
CA MET A 42 5.17 -16.17 -1.75
C MET A 42 4.53 -17.53 -1.97
#